data_AF-A0A419YJV3-F1
#
_entry.id   AF-A0A419YJV3-F1
#
_cell.length_a   1.000
_cell.length_b   1.000
_cell.length_c   1.000
_cell.angle_alpha   90.00
_cell.angle_beta   90.00
_cell.angle_gamma   90.00
#
_symmetry.space_group_name_H-M   'P 1'
#
loop_
_entity.id
_entity.type
_entity.pdbx_description
1 polymer ?
#
loop_
_entity_poly.entity_id
_entity_poly.type
_entity_poly.pdbx_seq_one_letter_code
_entity_poly.pdbx_strand_id
1 'polypeptide(L)'
;MSDTVKHDYDAAENLSRQFDAHFATMKDHHARTTRTRTRAVSGRGGDKLGQIVSDMADRALGAIETALDSLADHAKDVSKGLKKMNENHQALEKKLADDYKRILSGHDTTPVYLLDHKGDLHRLHADGSKTKVDKDTHDDSGIKDFIPNGNHPRFRPDQTKIPPVGSPAVHSRKVRSGGSELARATERARHAQRDYGTPVSKSTPASRARSNYAALHYQDGERNFILVSRSDFLMGAHSEQRIAAPILEHMQGPNIRALYTERAPCDAPRSNCGAWLHKTFPHLTDVSHSFDYSDDHTDHTNYLGRLKQRRAQLFGSP
;
A
#
# COMPACT_ATOMS: atom_id res chain seq x y z
N MET A 1 2.40 -10.64 16.83
CA MET A 1 2.65 -9.22 17.15
C MET A 1 3.70 -8.76 16.15
N SER A 2 3.28 -8.10 15.07
CA SER A 2 4.19 -7.48 14.11
C SER A 2 4.08 -5.99 14.41
N ASP A 3 5.10 -5.45 15.08
CA ASP A 3 5.24 -4.02 15.25
C ASP A 3 5.33 -3.40 13.86
N THR A 4 4.27 -2.67 13.49
CA THR A 4 4.29 -1.82 12.31
C THR A 4 5.40 -0.80 12.48
N VAL A 5 6.51 -1.01 11.78
CA VAL A 5 7.58 -0.03 11.64
C VAL A 5 7.01 1.15 10.86
N LYS A 6 6.43 2.11 11.58
CA LYS A 6 6.15 3.44 11.07
C LYS A 6 7.52 4.02 10.71
N HIS A 7 7.76 4.32 9.43
CA HIS A 7 8.99 4.99 9.05
C HIS A 7 8.86 6.45 9.52
N ASP A 8 9.28 6.67 10.74
CA ASP A 8 9.33 7.97 11.36
C ASP A 8 10.65 8.60 10.94
N TYR A 9 10.57 9.53 9.99
CA TYR A 9 11.74 10.20 9.41
C TYR A 9 12.53 10.95 10.48
N ASP A 10 11.82 11.56 11.43
CA ASP A 10 12.42 12.26 12.56
C ASP A 10 13.05 11.26 13.51
N ALA A 11 12.44 10.09 13.73
CA ALA A 11 13.06 9.04 14.53
C ALA A 11 14.32 8.46 13.88
N ALA A 12 14.33 8.23 12.56
CA ALA A 12 15.49 7.73 11.84
C ALA A 12 16.64 8.75 11.85
N GLU A 13 16.33 10.04 11.64
CA GLU A 13 17.33 11.11 11.72
C GLU A 13 17.82 11.34 13.15
N ASN A 14 16.94 11.31 14.14
CA ASN A 14 17.32 11.41 15.55
C ASN A 14 18.17 10.22 16.00
N LEU A 15 17.85 9.01 15.54
CA LEU A 15 18.63 7.81 15.81
C LEU A 15 20.03 7.93 15.17
N SER A 16 20.12 8.41 13.93
CA SER A 16 21.40 8.72 13.27
C SER A 16 22.23 9.71 14.09
N ARG A 17 21.63 10.81 14.56
CA ARG A 17 22.31 11.81 15.40
C ARG A 17 22.73 11.27 16.77
N GLN A 18 21.90 10.42 17.38
CA GLN A 18 22.23 9.76 18.64
C GLN A 18 23.42 8.82 18.49
N PHE A 19 23.48 8.05 17.39
CA PHE A 19 24.63 7.22 17.07
C PHE A 19 25.91 8.06 16.92
N ASP A 20 25.85 9.16 16.16
CA ASP A 20 27.01 10.06 15.97
C ASP A 20 27.48 10.69 17.30
N ALA A 21 26.55 11.11 18.17
CA ALA A 21 26.86 11.72 19.46
C ALA A 21 27.44 10.71 20.46
N HIS A 22 26.87 9.50 20.54
CA HIS A 22 27.37 8.44 21.41
C HIS A 22 28.77 7.99 20.97
N PHE A 23 29.02 8.01 19.65
CA PHE A 23 30.31 7.69 19.08
C PHE A 23 31.37 8.76 19.36
N ALA A 24 31.05 10.05 19.19
CA ALA A 24 31.96 11.14 19.55
C ALA A 24 32.37 11.06 21.03
N THR A 25 31.43 10.72 21.91
CA THR A 25 31.67 10.53 23.35
C THR A 25 32.62 9.36 23.62
N MET A 26 32.45 8.22 22.94
CA MET A 26 33.36 7.07 23.07
C MET A 26 34.78 7.41 22.61
N LYS A 27 34.93 8.12 21.49
CA LYS A 27 36.24 8.55 20.97
C LYS A 27 36.94 9.51 21.95
N ASP A 28 36.20 10.43 22.55
CA ASP A 28 36.72 11.37 23.55
C ASP A 28 37.14 10.66 24.84
N HIS A 29 36.33 9.72 25.34
CA HIS A 29 36.67 8.93 26.51
C HIS A 29 37.94 8.10 26.27
N HIS A 30 38.05 7.48 25.09
CA HIS A 30 39.22 6.70 24.70
C HIS A 30 40.48 7.58 24.63
N ALA A 31 40.44 8.73 23.95
CA ALA A 31 41.55 9.67 23.87
C ALA A 31 42.02 10.15 25.26
N ARG A 32 41.11 10.28 26.23
CA ARG A 32 41.44 10.61 27.63
C ARG A 32 42.13 9.46 28.35
N THR A 33 41.65 8.21 28.22
CA THR A 33 42.35 7.05 28.81
C THR A 33 43.74 6.87 28.24
N THR A 34 43.93 7.02 26.93
CA THR A 34 45.23 6.88 26.27
C THR A 34 46.22 7.93 26.76
N ARG A 35 45.81 9.21 26.83
CA ARG A 35 46.65 10.32 27.36
C ARG A 35 47.01 10.16 28.85
N THR A 36 46.07 9.67 29.64
CA THR A 36 46.30 9.45 31.10
C THR A 36 47.31 8.32 31.30
N ARG A 37 47.31 7.31 30.42
CA ARG A 37 48.22 6.19 30.47
C ARG A 37 49.63 6.51 29.96
N THR A 38 49.78 7.31 28.91
CA THR A 38 51.11 7.75 28.43
C THR A 38 51.89 8.45 29.53
N ARG A 39 51.20 9.21 30.40
CA ARG A 39 51.77 9.84 31.59
C ARG A 39 52.12 8.87 32.71
N ALA A 40 51.38 7.77 32.85
CA ALA A 40 51.62 6.75 33.88
C ALA A 40 52.79 5.82 33.53
N VAL A 41 52.96 5.48 32.26
CA VAL A 41 54.04 4.61 31.76
C VAL A 41 55.38 5.36 31.71
N SER A 42 55.39 6.67 31.41
CA SER A 42 56.60 7.49 31.47
C SER A 42 57.18 7.68 32.89
N GLY A 43 56.46 7.26 33.94
CA GLY A 43 56.82 7.45 35.34
C GLY A 43 57.42 6.24 36.07
N ARG A 44 57.44 5.04 35.47
CA ARG A 44 57.96 3.82 36.12
C ARG A 44 59.09 3.18 35.32
N GLY A 45 60.33 3.46 35.72
CA GLY A 45 61.51 2.73 35.25
C GLY A 45 61.70 1.41 36.01
N GLY A 46 62.00 0.32 35.28
CA GLY A 46 63.06 -0.59 35.71
C GLY A 46 62.78 -2.09 35.93
N ASP A 47 61.55 -2.61 35.97
CA ASP A 47 61.32 -4.03 36.32
C ASP A 47 60.88 -4.92 35.14
N LYS A 48 61.60 -6.04 34.93
CA LYS A 48 61.38 -7.01 33.84
C LYS A 48 60.01 -7.70 33.89
N LEU A 49 59.46 -7.94 35.08
CA LEU A 49 58.09 -8.42 35.25
C LEU A 49 57.05 -7.35 34.88
N GLY A 50 57.36 -6.08 35.16
CA GLY A 50 56.54 -4.93 34.76
C GLY A 50 56.51 -4.75 33.23
N GLN A 51 57.62 -5.03 32.54
CA GLN A 51 57.66 -5.02 31.07
C GLN A 51 56.79 -6.10 30.44
N ILE A 52 56.85 -7.34 30.94
CA ILE A 52 56.02 -8.44 30.39
C ILE A 52 54.52 -8.17 30.62
N VAL A 53 54.14 -7.68 31.80
CA VAL A 53 52.75 -7.29 32.09
C VAL A 53 52.31 -6.10 31.24
N SER A 54 53.21 -5.14 30.98
CA SER A 54 52.94 -4.01 30.07
C SER A 54 52.72 -4.49 28.64
N ASP A 55 53.56 -5.39 28.12
CA ASP A 55 53.47 -5.91 26.75
C ASP A 55 52.19 -6.72 26.53
N MET A 56 51.77 -7.53 27.52
CA MET A 56 50.50 -8.26 27.45
C MET A 56 49.30 -7.32 27.52
N ALA A 57 49.34 -6.30 28.37
CA ALA A 57 48.31 -5.27 28.42
C ALA A 57 48.23 -4.47 27.12
N ASP A 58 49.36 -4.14 26.49
CA ASP A 58 49.41 -3.40 25.24
C ASP A 58 48.88 -4.21 24.06
N ARG A 59 49.14 -5.53 24.02
CA ARG A 59 48.51 -6.41 23.01
C ARG A 59 47.00 -6.56 23.21
N ALA A 60 46.55 -6.72 24.45
CA ALA A 60 45.12 -6.81 24.74
C ALA A 60 44.40 -5.50 24.40
N LEU A 61 45.01 -4.35 24.68
CA LEU A 61 44.45 -3.03 24.38
C LEU A 61 44.52 -2.71 22.89
N GLY A 62 45.57 -3.09 22.17
CA GLY A 62 45.63 -2.96 20.71
C GLY A 62 44.56 -3.77 19.98
N ALA A 63 44.21 -4.95 20.51
CA ALA A 63 43.08 -5.74 20.02
C ALA A 63 41.72 -5.05 20.28
N ILE A 64 41.57 -4.40 21.44
CA ILE A 64 40.39 -3.58 21.76
C ILE A 64 40.32 -2.34 20.88
N GLU A 65 41.43 -1.66 20.61
CA GLU A 65 41.51 -0.51 19.69
C GLU A 65 41.07 -0.91 18.28
N THR A 66 41.60 -2.02 17.76
CA THR A 66 41.20 -2.54 16.44
C THR A 66 39.71 -2.90 16.40
N ALA A 67 39.17 -3.45 17.49
CA ALA A 67 37.74 -3.75 17.60
C ALA A 67 36.88 -2.49 17.66
N LEU A 68 37.33 -1.44 18.37
CA LEU A 68 36.66 -0.14 18.45
C LEU A 68 36.68 0.60 17.12
N ASP A 69 37.79 0.57 16.39
CA ASP A 69 37.92 1.16 15.05
C ASP A 69 37.04 0.40 14.04
N SER A 70 37.00 -0.93 14.10
CA SER A 70 36.09 -1.74 13.27
C SER A 70 34.61 -1.45 13.57
N LEU A 71 34.26 -1.30 14.86
CA LEU A 71 32.91 -0.90 15.28
C LEU A 71 32.58 0.52 14.80
N ALA A 72 33.56 1.43 14.81
CA ALA A 72 33.42 2.80 14.31
C ALA A 72 33.08 2.84 12.83
N ASP A 73 33.83 2.10 12.02
CA ASP A 73 33.62 2.02 10.58
C ASP A 73 32.25 1.40 10.28
N HIS A 74 31.87 0.33 10.99
CA HIS A 74 30.57 -0.31 10.82
C HIS A 74 29.40 0.60 11.22
N ALA A 75 29.51 1.33 12.33
CA ALA A 75 28.50 2.30 12.77
C ALA A 75 28.33 3.46 11.77
N LYS A 76 29.44 3.96 11.23
CA LYS A 76 29.45 4.99 10.18
C LYS A 76 28.75 4.52 8.91
N ASP A 77 28.95 3.26 8.52
CA ASP A 77 28.31 2.71 7.33
C ASP A 77 26.82 2.43 7.54
N VAL A 78 26.41 2.00 8.74
CA VAL A 78 24.98 1.89 9.12
C VAL A 78 24.31 3.27 9.10
N SER A 79 24.94 4.29 9.68
CA SER A 79 24.44 5.68 9.67
C SER A 79 24.25 6.21 8.25
N LYS A 80 25.25 6.04 7.37
CA LYS A 80 25.13 6.37 5.93
C LYS A 80 24.01 5.59 5.25
N GLY A 81 23.88 4.28 5.54
CA GLY A 81 22.84 3.42 4.98
C GLY A 81 21.44 3.88 5.36
N LEU A 82 21.21 4.21 6.64
CA LEU A 82 19.96 4.75 7.14
C LEU A 82 19.63 6.09 6.52
N LYS A 83 20.60 6.99 6.40
CA LYS A 83 20.43 8.29 5.74
C LYS A 83 20.04 8.13 4.27
N LYS A 84 20.76 7.27 3.53
CA LYS A 84 20.47 6.99 2.12
C LYS A 84 19.09 6.33 1.94
N MET A 85 18.71 5.44 2.85
CA MET A 85 17.38 4.82 2.86
C MET A 85 16.29 5.88 3.09
N ASN A 86 16.48 6.78 4.06
CA ASN A 86 15.58 7.89 4.33
C ASN A 86 15.43 8.82 3.11
N GLU A 87 16.55 9.24 2.51
CA GLU A 87 16.58 10.05 1.29
C GLU A 87 15.85 9.36 0.12
N ASN A 88 16.08 8.05 -0.08
CA ASN A 88 15.39 7.27 -1.10
C ASN A 88 13.88 7.18 -0.84
N HIS A 89 13.46 7.02 0.42
CA HIS A 89 12.05 6.99 0.80
C HIS A 89 11.38 8.34 0.57
N GLN A 90 11.99 9.44 1.01
CA GLN A 90 11.50 10.79 0.76
C GLN A 90 11.40 11.09 -0.74
N ALA A 91 12.42 10.72 -1.52
CA ALA A 91 12.43 10.90 -2.97
C ALA A 91 11.33 10.07 -3.65
N LEU A 92 11.12 8.82 -3.21
CA LEU A 92 10.07 7.95 -3.71
C LEU A 92 8.67 8.49 -3.36
N GLU A 93 8.46 8.96 -2.13
CA GLU A 93 7.20 9.55 -1.69
C GLU A 93 6.90 10.85 -2.44
N LYS A 94 7.90 11.71 -2.63
CA LYS A 94 7.76 12.91 -3.45
C LYS A 94 7.40 12.56 -4.89
N LYS A 95 8.10 11.60 -5.49
CA LYS A 95 7.79 11.10 -6.84
C LYS A 95 6.37 10.53 -6.91
N LEU A 96 5.92 9.81 -5.89
CA LEU A 96 4.55 9.29 -5.80
C LEU A 96 3.51 10.42 -5.64
N ALA A 97 3.82 11.46 -4.87
CA ALA A 97 2.95 12.62 -4.70
C ALA A 97 2.88 13.45 -6.00
N ASP A 98 3.99 13.59 -6.71
CA ASP A 98 4.06 14.26 -8.01
C ASP A 98 3.38 13.43 -9.10
N ASP A 99 3.57 12.11 -9.10
CA ASP A 99 2.82 11.17 -9.94
C ASP A 99 1.33 11.28 -9.64
N TYR A 100 0.95 11.31 -8.36
CA TYR A 100 -0.44 11.48 -7.94
C TYR A 100 -0.97 12.82 -8.42
N LYS A 101 -0.29 13.95 -8.18
CA LYS A 101 -0.67 15.28 -8.68
C LYS A 101 -0.78 15.32 -10.19
N ARG A 102 0.12 14.64 -10.93
CA ARG A 102 0.09 14.52 -12.39
C ARG A 102 -1.10 13.67 -12.88
N ILE A 103 -1.42 12.60 -12.16
CA ILE A 103 -2.68 11.85 -12.32
C ILE A 103 -3.88 12.78 -12.03
N LEU A 104 -3.79 13.66 -11.03
CA LEU A 104 -4.86 14.59 -10.70
C LEU A 104 -5.00 15.76 -11.70
N SER A 105 -3.94 16.12 -12.43
CA SER A 105 -3.89 17.34 -13.23
C SER A 105 -3.87 17.15 -14.75
N GLY A 106 -3.79 15.92 -15.28
CA GLY A 106 -3.60 15.79 -16.73
C GLY A 106 -3.98 14.53 -17.49
N HIS A 107 -4.47 13.42 -16.92
CA HIS A 107 -4.54 12.16 -17.71
C HIS A 107 -5.69 11.17 -17.43
N ASP A 108 -6.76 11.55 -16.73
CA ASP A 108 -7.96 10.71 -16.73
C ASP A 108 -8.84 11.11 -17.92
N THR A 109 -8.48 10.59 -19.10
CA THR A 109 -9.31 10.71 -20.31
C THR A 109 -10.64 9.99 -20.15
N THR A 110 -10.68 8.98 -19.27
CA THR A 110 -11.87 8.18 -18.99
C THR A 110 -12.53 8.66 -17.70
N PRO A 111 -13.80 9.10 -17.73
CA PRO A 111 -14.50 9.50 -16.52
C PRO A 111 -14.66 8.32 -15.58
N VAL A 112 -14.39 8.56 -14.29
CA VAL A 112 -14.43 7.54 -13.24
C VAL A 112 -15.65 7.76 -12.35
N TYR A 113 -16.40 6.70 -12.11
CA TYR A 113 -17.59 6.70 -11.27
C TYR A 113 -17.45 5.69 -10.14
N LEU A 114 -18.08 6.01 -9.02
CA LEU A 114 -18.20 5.16 -7.85
C LEU A 114 -19.66 4.83 -7.63
N LEU A 115 -20.00 3.54 -7.70
CA LEU A 115 -21.22 3.01 -7.14
C LEU A 115 -20.97 2.68 -5.66
N ASP A 116 -21.48 3.52 -4.77
CA ASP A 116 -21.21 3.38 -3.35
C ASP A 116 -22.00 2.22 -2.69
N HIS A 117 -21.75 1.99 -1.41
CA HIS A 117 -22.36 0.89 -0.67
C HIS A 117 -23.89 1.04 -0.50
N LYS A 118 -24.43 2.24 -0.65
CA LYS A 118 -25.87 2.54 -0.61
C LYS A 118 -26.53 2.43 -1.99
N GLY A 119 -25.72 2.31 -3.04
CA GLY A 119 -26.19 2.26 -4.42
C GLY A 119 -26.18 3.62 -5.11
N ASP A 120 -25.71 4.69 -4.46
CA ASP A 120 -25.62 6.00 -5.09
C ASP A 120 -24.39 6.05 -6.01
N LEU A 121 -24.57 6.66 -7.18
CA LEU A 121 -23.53 6.92 -8.17
C LEU A 121 -22.88 8.27 -7.90
N HIS A 122 -21.55 8.29 -7.89
CA HIS A 122 -20.77 9.52 -7.73
C HIS A 122 -19.69 9.59 -8.81
N ARG A 123 -19.52 10.73 -9.46
CA ARG A 123 -18.35 11.01 -10.30
C ARG A 123 -17.16 11.27 -9.39
N LEU A 124 -16.05 10.57 -9.62
CA LEU A 124 -14.81 10.71 -8.88
C LEU A 124 -13.87 11.66 -9.61
N HIS A 125 -13.55 12.76 -8.96
CA HIS A 125 -12.68 13.78 -9.52
C HIS A 125 -11.22 13.52 -9.22
N ALA A 126 -10.39 14.05 -10.09
CA ALA A 126 -8.96 13.90 -10.02
C ALA A 126 -8.41 14.43 -8.69
N ASP A 127 -8.94 15.53 -8.16
CA ASP A 127 -8.59 16.08 -6.83
C ASP A 127 -8.95 15.18 -5.62
N GLY A 128 -9.58 14.03 -5.83
CA GLY A 128 -10.04 13.12 -4.78
C GLY A 128 -11.41 13.47 -4.18
N SER A 129 -12.05 14.53 -4.68
CA SER A 129 -13.44 14.85 -4.39
C SER A 129 -14.39 13.95 -5.18
N LYS A 130 -15.68 14.01 -4.84
CA LYS A 130 -16.73 13.31 -5.58
C LYS A 130 -17.97 14.19 -5.67
N THR A 131 -18.67 14.09 -6.79
CA THR A 131 -19.98 14.74 -7.00
C THR A 131 -21.03 13.66 -7.23
N LYS A 132 -22.19 13.80 -6.58
CA LYS A 132 -23.31 12.89 -6.82
C LYS A 132 -23.76 13.01 -8.27
N VAL A 133 -23.99 11.89 -8.93
CA VAL A 133 -24.63 11.82 -10.24
C VAL A 133 -26.10 11.48 -10.00
N ASP A 134 -26.99 12.20 -10.64
CA ASP A 134 -28.43 11.99 -10.59
C ASP A 134 -29.06 12.10 -11.99
N LYS A 135 -30.39 12.01 -12.05
CA LYS A 135 -31.13 12.13 -13.29
C LYS A 135 -30.92 13.46 -14.03
N ASP A 136 -30.59 14.54 -13.33
CA ASP A 136 -30.48 15.89 -13.89
C ASP A 136 -29.01 16.24 -14.22
N THR A 137 -28.05 15.44 -13.76
CA THR A 137 -26.63 15.57 -14.07
C THR A 137 -26.38 15.39 -15.58
N HIS A 138 -25.76 16.37 -16.22
CA HIS A 138 -25.31 16.26 -17.60
C HIS A 138 -24.04 15.40 -17.67
N ASP A 139 -24.11 14.30 -18.42
CA ASP A 139 -23.05 13.31 -18.51
C ASP A 139 -23.11 12.61 -19.88
N ASP A 140 -21.99 12.66 -20.61
CA ASP A 140 -21.83 12.12 -21.97
C ASP A 140 -21.07 10.78 -22.01
N SER A 141 -20.68 10.25 -20.84
CA SER A 141 -19.89 9.01 -20.77
C SER A 141 -20.67 7.74 -21.14
N GLY A 142 -22.01 7.81 -21.12
CA GLY A 142 -22.91 6.67 -21.28
C GLY A 142 -23.24 5.93 -19.99
N ILE A 143 -22.68 6.31 -18.82
CA ILE A 143 -22.98 5.63 -17.54
C ILE A 143 -24.48 5.67 -17.19
N LYS A 144 -25.18 6.72 -17.61
CA LYS A 144 -26.61 6.92 -17.34
C LYS A 144 -27.51 5.96 -18.13
N ASP A 145 -27.00 5.28 -19.15
CA ASP A 145 -27.71 4.18 -19.81
C ASP A 145 -27.89 2.97 -18.89
N PHE A 146 -27.00 2.83 -17.90
CA PHE A 146 -26.98 1.73 -16.93
C PHE A 146 -27.53 2.12 -15.57
N ILE A 147 -27.39 3.39 -15.19
CA ILE A 147 -27.82 3.91 -13.89
C ILE A 147 -28.50 5.27 -14.11
N PRO A 148 -29.69 5.29 -14.75
CA PRO A 148 -30.31 6.53 -15.26
C PRO A 148 -30.65 7.54 -14.15
N ASN A 149 -31.03 7.04 -12.98
CA ASN A 149 -31.40 7.87 -11.83
C ASN A 149 -30.21 8.18 -10.91
N GLY A 150 -29.00 7.75 -11.25
CA GLY A 150 -27.84 7.88 -10.38
C GLY A 150 -27.90 7.03 -9.11
N ASN A 151 -28.82 6.07 -9.06
CA ASN A 151 -28.91 5.09 -8.00
C ASN A 151 -29.18 3.71 -8.60
N HIS A 152 -28.46 2.69 -8.12
CA HIS A 152 -28.69 1.29 -8.45
C HIS A 152 -29.00 0.52 -7.16
N PRO A 153 -30.07 -0.29 -7.12
CA PRO A 153 -30.40 -1.11 -5.96
C PRO A 153 -29.22 -1.96 -5.49
N ARG A 154 -29.21 -2.28 -4.20
CA ARG A 154 -28.20 -3.18 -3.65
C ARG A 154 -28.33 -4.55 -4.29
N PHE A 155 -27.23 -5.01 -4.87
CA PHE A 155 -27.16 -6.28 -5.57
C PHE A 155 -26.85 -7.44 -4.61
N ARG A 156 -27.61 -8.53 -4.73
CA ARG A 156 -27.33 -9.81 -4.07
C ARG A 156 -27.06 -10.86 -5.15
N PRO A 157 -25.86 -11.47 -5.20
CA PRO A 157 -25.56 -12.48 -6.21
C PRO A 157 -26.44 -13.71 -6.02
N ASP A 158 -26.92 -14.25 -7.13
CA ASP A 158 -27.58 -15.55 -7.16
C ASP A 158 -26.55 -16.65 -6.95
N GLN A 159 -26.58 -17.25 -5.77
CA GLN A 159 -25.65 -18.30 -5.33
C GLN A 159 -25.73 -19.55 -6.21
N THR A 160 -26.86 -19.81 -6.88
CA THR A 160 -27.02 -20.94 -7.80
C THR A 160 -26.30 -20.73 -9.13
N LYS A 161 -25.98 -19.48 -9.47
CA LYS A 161 -25.29 -19.12 -10.72
C LYS A 161 -23.76 -19.07 -10.56
N ILE A 162 -23.25 -19.14 -9.34
CA ILE A 162 -21.81 -19.16 -9.04
C ILE A 162 -21.24 -20.55 -9.42
N PRO A 163 -20.27 -20.63 -10.33
CA PRO A 163 -19.68 -21.92 -10.70
C PRO A 163 -18.97 -22.61 -9.52
N PRO A 164 -18.96 -23.94 -9.46
CA PRO A 164 -18.26 -24.68 -8.41
C PRO A 164 -16.74 -24.43 -8.47
N VAL A 165 -16.05 -24.63 -7.35
CA VAL A 165 -14.57 -24.56 -7.26
C VAL A 165 -13.97 -25.56 -8.24
N GLY A 166 -12.89 -25.17 -8.94
CA GLY A 166 -12.27 -25.96 -10.00
C GLY A 166 -12.86 -25.73 -11.40
N SER A 167 -13.94 -24.95 -11.54
CA SER A 167 -14.43 -24.50 -12.85
C SER A 167 -13.40 -23.61 -13.55
N PRO A 168 -13.40 -23.54 -14.90
CA PRO A 168 -12.59 -22.58 -15.64
C PRO A 168 -12.77 -21.15 -15.11
N ALA A 169 -11.67 -20.47 -14.88
CA ALA A 169 -11.62 -19.15 -14.26
C ALA A 169 -10.80 -18.17 -15.10
N VAL A 170 -11.10 -16.88 -14.96
CA VAL A 170 -10.28 -15.83 -15.60
C VAL A 170 -8.87 -15.86 -15.01
N HIS A 171 -7.87 -15.69 -15.87
CA HIS A 171 -6.52 -15.45 -15.42
C HIS A 171 -6.37 -13.98 -15.03
N SER A 172 -6.02 -13.70 -13.78
CA SER A 172 -5.78 -12.34 -13.32
C SER A 172 -4.28 -12.05 -13.20
N ARG A 173 -3.81 -10.99 -13.86
CA ARG A 173 -2.42 -10.54 -13.83
C ARG A 173 -2.15 -9.66 -12.62
N LYS A 174 -1.12 -10.00 -11.84
CA LYS A 174 -0.69 -9.17 -10.71
C LYS A 174 -0.07 -7.85 -11.20
N VAL A 175 -0.51 -6.72 -10.63
CA VAL A 175 -0.04 -5.36 -10.92
C VAL A 175 0.20 -4.59 -9.62
N ARG A 176 1.14 -3.63 -9.64
CA ARG A 176 1.38 -2.74 -8.50
C ARG A 176 0.11 -1.94 -8.15
N SER A 177 -0.19 -1.73 -6.87
CA SER A 177 -1.28 -0.81 -6.48
C SER A 177 -1.01 0.60 -7.02
N GLY A 178 -2.05 1.24 -7.56
CA GLY A 178 -1.94 2.50 -8.30
C GLY A 178 -1.13 2.42 -9.61
N GLY A 179 -0.68 1.22 -10.02
CA GLY A 179 0.17 1.02 -11.19
C GLY A 179 -0.57 1.09 -12.53
N SER A 180 -1.86 0.75 -12.55
CA SER A 180 -2.75 0.86 -13.71
C SER A 180 -3.83 1.92 -13.48
N GLU A 181 -4.50 2.36 -14.55
CA GLU A 181 -5.63 3.31 -14.47
C GLU A 181 -6.74 2.78 -13.56
N LEU A 182 -7.14 1.52 -13.73
CA LEU A 182 -8.15 0.88 -12.90
C LEU A 182 -7.72 0.75 -11.43
N ALA A 183 -6.43 0.44 -11.17
CA ALA A 183 -5.92 0.41 -9.80
C ALA A 183 -5.98 1.81 -9.15
N ARG A 184 -5.64 2.87 -9.88
CA ARG A 184 -5.76 4.25 -9.41
C ARG A 184 -7.21 4.66 -9.18
N ALA A 185 -8.14 4.23 -10.03
CA ALA A 185 -9.56 4.47 -9.84
C ALA A 185 -10.08 3.92 -8.50
N THR A 186 -9.63 2.72 -8.11
CA THR A 186 -9.96 2.16 -6.78
C THR A 186 -9.33 2.94 -5.61
N GLU A 187 -8.07 3.38 -5.74
CA GLU A 187 -7.42 4.24 -4.73
C GLU A 187 -8.20 5.55 -4.55
N ARG A 188 -8.60 6.17 -5.67
CA ARG A 188 -9.44 7.39 -5.67
C ARG A 188 -10.77 7.15 -4.99
N ALA A 189 -11.44 6.03 -5.26
CA ALA A 189 -12.70 5.70 -4.61
C ALA A 189 -12.55 5.54 -3.10
N ARG A 190 -11.49 4.87 -2.63
CA ARG A 190 -11.17 4.76 -1.20
C ARG A 190 -10.95 6.12 -0.56
N HIS A 191 -10.19 7.00 -1.22
CA HIS A 191 -10.00 8.38 -0.76
C HIS A 191 -11.33 9.12 -0.70
N ALA A 192 -12.17 9.07 -1.74
CA ALA A 192 -13.45 9.76 -1.74
C ALA A 192 -14.46 9.21 -0.70
N GLN A 193 -14.32 7.94 -0.29
CA GLN A 193 -15.14 7.31 0.75
C GLN A 193 -14.54 7.37 2.16
N ARG A 194 -13.28 7.82 2.29
CA ARG A 194 -12.49 7.70 3.53
C ARG A 194 -12.42 6.24 4.04
N ASP A 195 -12.47 5.28 3.12
CA ASP A 195 -12.55 3.85 3.42
C ASP A 195 -11.18 3.19 3.29
N TYR A 196 -10.49 3.06 4.43
CA TYR A 196 -9.17 2.43 4.54
C TYR A 196 -9.24 1.12 5.33
N GLY A 197 -10.40 0.47 5.32
CA GLY A 197 -10.67 -0.71 6.14
C GLY A 197 -10.75 -0.41 7.64
N THR A 198 -11.23 -1.39 8.39
CA THR A 198 -11.24 -1.37 9.85
C THR A 198 -9.94 -2.01 10.35
N PRO A 199 -9.28 -1.47 11.40
CA PRO A 199 -8.17 -2.16 12.04
C PRO A 199 -8.60 -3.57 12.47
N VAL A 200 -7.78 -4.57 12.16
CA VAL A 200 -8.02 -5.92 12.67
C VAL A 200 -7.84 -5.88 14.18
N SER A 201 -8.85 -6.30 14.92
CA SER A 201 -8.82 -6.40 16.38
C SER A 201 -9.27 -7.79 16.82
N LYS A 202 -9.06 -8.14 18.09
CA LYS A 202 -9.62 -9.38 18.66
C LYS A 202 -11.15 -9.47 18.50
N SER A 203 -11.85 -8.34 18.40
CA SER A 203 -13.31 -8.27 18.23
C SER A 203 -13.79 -8.15 16.78
N THR A 204 -12.89 -7.86 15.83
CA THR A 204 -13.19 -7.82 14.39
C THR A 204 -12.20 -8.72 13.64
N PRO A 205 -12.58 -9.98 13.37
CA PRO A 205 -11.76 -10.88 12.57
C PRO A 205 -11.34 -10.23 11.25
N ALA A 206 -10.14 -10.52 10.76
CA ALA A 206 -9.62 -9.96 9.52
C ALA A 206 -10.57 -10.17 8.32
N SER A 207 -11.34 -11.27 8.35
CA SER A 207 -12.39 -11.61 7.39
C SER A 207 -13.60 -10.66 7.38
N ARG A 208 -13.85 -9.90 8.46
CA ARG A 208 -14.94 -8.91 8.56
C ARG A 208 -14.49 -7.46 8.40
N ALA A 209 -13.18 -7.21 8.50
CA ALA A 209 -12.64 -5.86 8.63
C ALA A 209 -12.40 -5.12 7.30
N ARG A 210 -12.56 -5.78 6.14
CA ARG A 210 -11.95 -5.28 4.90
C ARG A 210 -12.88 -5.36 3.72
N SER A 211 -13.39 -4.20 3.35
CA SER A 211 -13.95 -3.99 2.03
C SER A 211 -12.89 -4.21 0.95
N ASN A 212 -13.27 -4.84 -0.14
CA ASN A 212 -12.48 -4.92 -1.36
C ASN A 212 -13.08 -3.94 -2.38
N TYR A 213 -12.26 -3.28 -3.18
CA TYR A 213 -12.74 -2.50 -4.32
C TYR A 213 -12.39 -3.21 -5.61
N ALA A 214 -13.28 -3.06 -6.59
CA ALA A 214 -13.03 -3.44 -7.98
C ALA A 214 -13.33 -2.24 -8.88
N ALA A 215 -12.65 -2.19 -10.02
CA ALA A 215 -12.89 -1.21 -11.07
C ALA A 215 -13.07 -1.95 -12.41
N LEU A 216 -13.95 -1.42 -13.24
CA LEU A 216 -14.36 -2.01 -14.52
C LEU A 216 -14.30 -0.91 -15.57
N HIS A 217 -13.62 -1.18 -16.68
CA HIS A 217 -13.59 -0.31 -17.85
C HIS A 217 -14.65 -0.75 -18.86
N TYR A 218 -15.66 0.08 -19.08
CA TYR A 218 -16.67 -0.12 -20.10
C TYR A 218 -16.35 0.75 -21.32
N GLN A 219 -16.38 0.17 -22.51
CA GLN A 219 -16.18 0.90 -23.76
C GLN A 219 -17.02 0.33 -24.91
N ASP A 220 -17.93 1.14 -25.44
CA ASP A 220 -18.78 0.82 -26.59
C ASP A 220 -19.10 2.07 -27.43
N GLY A 221 -18.47 2.18 -28.61
CA GLY A 221 -18.53 3.39 -29.42
C GLY A 221 -18.00 4.60 -28.64
N GLU A 222 -18.83 5.65 -28.54
CA GLU A 222 -18.55 6.86 -27.76
C GLU A 222 -18.68 6.65 -26.24
N ARG A 223 -19.34 5.58 -25.80
CA ARG A 223 -19.51 5.30 -24.37
C ARG A 223 -18.21 4.78 -23.81
N ASN A 224 -17.64 5.51 -22.84
CA ASN A 224 -16.36 5.19 -22.26
C ASN A 224 -16.33 5.67 -20.80
N PHE A 225 -16.27 4.73 -19.85
CA PHE A 225 -16.18 5.07 -18.43
C PHE A 225 -15.52 3.97 -17.61
N ILE A 226 -15.00 4.35 -16.45
CA ILE A 226 -14.59 3.43 -15.41
C ILE A 226 -15.63 3.46 -14.31
N LEU A 227 -16.24 2.31 -14.03
CA LEU A 227 -17.03 2.13 -12.82
C LEU A 227 -16.14 1.59 -11.71
N VAL A 228 -16.43 1.94 -10.46
CA VAL A 228 -15.76 1.44 -9.27
C VAL A 228 -16.82 1.05 -8.27
N SER A 229 -16.65 -0.09 -7.60
CA SER A 229 -17.57 -0.51 -6.54
C SER A 229 -16.84 -1.26 -5.43
N ARG A 230 -17.40 -1.13 -4.23
CA ARG A 230 -16.94 -1.79 -3.00
C ARG A 230 -17.68 -3.11 -2.80
N SER A 231 -17.05 -4.13 -2.25
CA SER A 231 -17.75 -5.33 -1.76
C SER A 231 -18.84 -4.99 -0.73
N ASP A 232 -19.93 -5.76 -0.74
CA ASP A 232 -21.06 -5.64 0.16
C ASP A 232 -21.18 -6.90 1.04
N PHE A 233 -20.63 -6.84 2.24
CA PHE A 233 -20.70 -7.96 3.17
C PHE A 233 -22.15 -8.31 3.56
N LEU A 234 -23.01 -7.30 3.74
CA LEU A 234 -24.40 -7.53 4.15
C LEU A 234 -25.23 -8.20 3.04
N MET A 235 -24.88 -7.95 1.77
CA MET A 235 -25.53 -8.62 0.63
C MET A 235 -24.78 -9.88 0.18
N GLY A 236 -23.67 -10.23 0.82
CA GLY A 236 -22.80 -11.33 0.39
C GLY A 236 -22.24 -11.14 -1.02
N ALA A 237 -22.12 -9.89 -1.48
CA ALA A 237 -21.68 -9.55 -2.84
C ALA A 237 -20.21 -9.15 -2.84
N HIS A 238 -19.39 -9.87 -3.60
CA HIS A 238 -18.02 -9.46 -3.83
C HIS A 238 -17.96 -8.25 -4.77
N SER A 239 -16.86 -7.50 -4.71
CA SER A 239 -16.70 -6.25 -5.46
C SER A 239 -16.91 -6.43 -6.97
N GLU A 240 -16.44 -7.55 -7.51
CA GLU A 240 -16.53 -8.01 -8.90
C GLU A 240 -17.97 -8.26 -9.33
N GLN A 241 -18.76 -8.82 -8.44
CA GLN A 241 -20.16 -9.11 -8.69
C GLN A 241 -20.99 -7.83 -8.61
N ARG A 242 -20.69 -6.98 -7.62
CA ARG A 242 -21.42 -5.74 -7.41
C ARG A 242 -21.16 -4.72 -8.52
N ILE A 243 -19.92 -4.57 -8.97
CA ILE A 243 -19.58 -3.62 -10.04
C ILE A 243 -20.24 -3.99 -11.37
N ALA A 244 -20.41 -5.28 -11.62
CA ALA A 244 -21.01 -5.81 -12.84
C ALA A 244 -22.54 -5.74 -12.84
N ALA A 245 -23.19 -5.62 -11.68
CA ALA A 245 -24.64 -5.72 -11.56
C ALA A 245 -25.42 -4.78 -12.50
N PRO A 246 -25.11 -3.46 -12.57
CA PRO A 246 -25.80 -2.56 -13.50
C PRO A 246 -25.62 -2.98 -14.97
N ILE A 247 -24.45 -3.50 -15.33
CA ILE A 247 -24.14 -3.85 -16.72
C ILE A 247 -24.87 -5.14 -17.15
N LEU A 248 -25.02 -6.09 -16.21
CA LEU A 248 -25.70 -7.35 -16.46
C LEU A 248 -27.20 -7.22 -16.63
N GLU A 249 -27.85 -6.33 -15.86
CA GLU A 249 -29.29 -6.07 -15.97
C GLU A 249 -29.66 -5.49 -17.33
N HIS A 250 -28.76 -4.74 -17.96
CA HIS A 250 -28.96 -4.13 -19.27
C HIS A 250 -28.46 -5.00 -20.44
N MET A 251 -28.04 -6.25 -20.20
CA MET A 251 -27.56 -7.23 -21.20
C MET A 251 -26.45 -6.73 -22.15
N GLN A 252 -25.64 -5.75 -21.71
CA GLN A 252 -24.54 -5.18 -22.50
C GLN A 252 -23.16 -5.63 -21.98
N GLY A 253 -23.07 -6.90 -21.57
CA GLY A 253 -21.84 -7.52 -21.07
C GLY A 253 -20.62 -7.62 -22.03
N PRO A 254 -20.72 -7.59 -23.38
CA PRO A 254 -19.54 -7.82 -24.22
C PRO A 254 -18.56 -6.65 -24.28
N ASN A 255 -18.92 -5.48 -23.78
CA ASN A 255 -18.17 -4.24 -23.95
C ASN A 255 -17.28 -3.88 -22.75
N ILE A 256 -17.07 -4.83 -21.84
CA ILE A 256 -16.12 -4.68 -20.74
C ILE A 256 -14.73 -5.00 -21.25
N ARG A 257 -13.85 -3.99 -21.28
CA ARG A 257 -12.49 -4.13 -21.82
C ARG A 257 -11.50 -4.68 -20.80
N ALA A 258 -11.61 -4.21 -19.56
CA ALA A 258 -10.70 -4.57 -18.51
C ALA A 258 -11.41 -4.55 -17.15
N LEU A 259 -10.93 -5.39 -16.24
CA LEU A 259 -11.39 -5.46 -14.87
C LEU A 259 -10.20 -5.52 -13.93
N TYR A 260 -10.26 -4.72 -12.88
CA TYR A 260 -9.29 -4.72 -11.79
C TYR A 260 -9.99 -5.05 -10.48
N THR A 261 -9.33 -5.84 -9.65
CA THR A 261 -9.76 -6.13 -8.29
C THR A 261 -8.59 -5.83 -7.36
N GLU A 262 -8.81 -5.19 -6.22
CA GLU A 262 -7.68 -4.96 -5.31
C GLU A 262 -7.04 -6.28 -4.88
N ARG A 263 -7.89 -7.25 -4.51
CA ARG A 263 -7.48 -8.62 -4.22
C ARG A 263 -7.78 -9.55 -5.40
N ALA A 264 -6.93 -10.54 -5.66
CA ALA A 264 -7.11 -11.53 -6.73
C ALA A 264 -8.51 -12.17 -6.69
N PRO A 265 -9.23 -12.40 -7.80
CA PRO A 265 -10.55 -13.03 -7.75
C PRO A 265 -10.52 -14.34 -6.96
N CYS A 266 -11.34 -14.46 -5.92
CA CYS A 266 -11.29 -15.63 -5.05
C CYS A 266 -11.84 -16.92 -5.68
N ASP A 267 -11.37 -18.04 -5.16
CA ASP A 267 -11.66 -19.41 -5.56
C ASP A 267 -12.38 -20.21 -4.44
N ALA A 268 -13.07 -19.51 -3.55
CA ALA A 268 -13.75 -20.11 -2.40
C ALA A 268 -15.14 -20.68 -2.76
N PRO A 269 -15.62 -21.72 -2.05
CA PRO A 269 -17.00 -22.20 -2.17
C PRO A 269 -18.00 -21.04 -1.96
N ARG A 270 -19.02 -20.98 -2.82
CA ARG A 270 -20.05 -19.90 -2.81
C ARG A 270 -19.54 -18.49 -3.13
N SER A 271 -18.27 -18.37 -3.52
CA SER A 271 -17.65 -17.09 -3.89
C SER A 271 -16.55 -17.30 -4.92
N ASN A 272 -16.75 -18.20 -5.90
CA ASN A 272 -15.78 -18.46 -6.95
C ASN A 272 -15.80 -17.34 -8.00
N CYS A 273 -15.26 -16.17 -7.65
CA CYS A 273 -15.29 -14.95 -8.44
C CYS A 273 -14.54 -15.11 -9.77
N GLY A 274 -13.42 -15.83 -9.78
CA GLY A 274 -12.66 -16.09 -11.01
C GLY A 274 -13.48 -16.86 -12.05
N ALA A 275 -14.15 -17.94 -11.64
CA ALA A 275 -15.02 -18.70 -12.53
C ALA A 275 -16.33 -17.95 -12.87
N TRP A 276 -16.88 -17.21 -11.91
CA TRP A 276 -18.06 -16.39 -12.16
C TRP A 276 -17.78 -15.34 -13.23
N LEU A 277 -16.65 -14.63 -13.16
CA LEU A 277 -16.22 -13.69 -14.21
C LEU A 277 -16.05 -14.38 -15.56
N HIS A 278 -15.43 -15.56 -15.59
CA HIS A 278 -15.21 -16.31 -16.83
C HIS A 278 -16.52 -16.70 -17.52
N LYS A 279 -17.48 -17.20 -16.74
CA LYS A 279 -18.81 -17.57 -17.23
C LYS A 279 -19.63 -16.36 -17.66
N THR A 280 -19.54 -15.26 -16.90
CA THR A 280 -20.39 -14.08 -17.09
C THR A 280 -19.89 -13.19 -18.22
N PHE A 281 -18.57 -13.10 -18.38
CA PHE A 281 -17.88 -12.28 -19.37
C PHE A 281 -16.88 -13.13 -20.14
N PRO A 282 -17.35 -14.00 -21.06
CA PRO A 282 -16.47 -14.96 -21.76
C PRO A 282 -15.39 -14.29 -22.62
N HIS A 283 -15.56 -13.02 -22.97
CA HIS A 283 -14.60 -12.23 -23.75
C HIS A 283 -13.68 -11.34 -22.89
N LEU A 284 -13.83 -11.37 -21.57
CA LEU A 284 -13.00 -10.58 -20.66
C LEU A 284 -11.61 -11.21 -20.53
N THR A 285 -10.63 -10.63 -21.21
CA THR A 285 -9.24 -11.14 -21.22
C THR A 285 -8.29 -10.34 -20.34
N ASP A 286 -8.56 -9.05 -20.10
CA ASP A 286 -7.71 -8.21 -19.25
C ASP A 286 -8.28 -8.10 -17.83
N VAL A 287 -7.91 -9.08 -17.00
CA VAL A 287 -8.20 -9.06 -15.56
C VAL A 287 -6.89 -8.85 -14.81
N SER A 288 -6.90 -7.94 -13.85
CA SER A 288 -5.72 -7.65 -13.03
C SER A 288 -6.04 -7.49 -11.55
N HIS A 289 -5.03 -7.68 -10.70
CA HIS A 289 -5.18 -7.48 -9.26
C HIS A 289 -3.88 -7.00 -8.60
N SER A 290 -3.95 -6.49 -7.37
CA SER A 290 -2.75 -6.05 -6.64
C SER A 290 -2.32 -6.95 -5.49
N PHE A 291 -3.25 -7.60 -4.82
CA PHE A 291 -2.97 -8.39 -3.62
C PHE A 291 -3.49 -9.81 -3.80
N ASP A 292 -2.64 -10.81 -3.55
CA ASP A 292 -3.11 -12.19 -3.53
C ASP A 292 -4.00 -12.42 -2.31
N TYR A 293 -4.85 -13.45 -2.37
CA TYR A 293 -5.51 -13.96 -1.18
C TYR A 293 -4.46 -14.73 -0.34
N SER A 294 -3.76 -14.03 0.57
CA SER A 294 -2.96 -14.66 1.62
C SER A 294 -3.81 -14.86 2.88
N ASP A 295 -3.49 -15.88 3.69
CA ASP A 295 -4.21 -16.18 4.93
C ASP A 295 -4.13 -15.04 5.97
N ASP A 296 -3.04 -14.28 5.95
CA ASP A 296 -2.78 -13.20 6.91
C ASP A 296 -3.23 -11.81 6.43
N HIS A 297 -3.55 -11.68 5.14
CA HIS A 297 -3.90 -10.43 4.46
C HIS A 297 -2.93 -9.26 4.70
N THR A 298 -1.67 -9.56 5.06
CA THR A 298 -0.71 -8.56 5.57
C THR A 298 -0.48 -7.44 4.56
N ASP A 299 -0.23 -7.79 3.30
CA ASP A 299 0.07 -6.82 2.24
C ASP A 299 -1.06 -5.83 1.99
N HIS A 300 -2.30 -6.32 1.92
CA HIS A 300 -3.48 -5.47 1.76
C HIS A 300 -3.64 -4.55 2.97
N THR A 301 -3.38 -5.03 4.20
CA THR A 301 -3.40 -4.19 5.42
C THR A 301 -2.44 -3.03 5.30
N ASN A 302 -1.20 -3.35 4.94
CA ASN A 302 -0.11 -2.39 4.89
C ASN A 302 -0.37 -1.35 3.81
N TYR A 303 -0.93 -1.78 2.68
CA TYR A 303 -1.42 -0.88 1.64
C TYR A 303 -2.49 0.08 2.15
N LEU A 304 -3.53 -0.41 2.82
CA LEU A 304 -4.60 0.45 3.36
C LEU A 304 -4.06 1.46 4.38
N GLY A 305 -3.12 1.04 5.23
CA GLY A 305 -2.41 1.91 6.16
C GLY A 305 -1.64 3.02 5.46
N ARG A 306 -0.85 2.68 4.42
CA ARG A 306 -0.12 3.66 3.59
C ARG A 306 -1.07 4.61 2.87
N LEU A 307 -2.19 4.10 2.36
CA LEU A 307 -3.19 4.91 1.66
C LEU A 307 -3.84 5.94 2.60
N LYS A 308 -4.13 5.53 3.85
CA LYS A 308 -4.63 6.43 4.90
C LYS A 308 -3.61 7.52 5.24
N GLN A 309 -2.35 7.16 5.42
CA GLN A 309 -1.26 8.11 5.71
C GLN A 309 -1.07 9.13 4.57
N ARG A 310 -1.03 8.65 3.32
CA ARG A 310 -0.90 9.51 2.13
C ARG A 310 -2.02 10.54 2.03
N ARG A 311 -3.26 10.14 2.33
CA ARG A 311 -4.39 11.08 2.37
C ARG A 311 -4.17 12.19 3.39
N ALA A 312 -3.70 11.85 4.59
CA ALA A 312 -3.45 12.83 5.65
C ALA A 312 -2.34 13.82 5.25
N GLN A 313 -1.32 13.37 4.53
CA GLN A 313 -0.25 14.23 4.00
C GLN A 313 -0.77 15.18 2.89
N LEU A 314 -1.64 14.69 2.01
CA LEU A 314 -2.12 15.47 0.85
C LEU A 314 -3.26 16.43 1.18
N PHE A 315 -4.14 16.06 2.11
CA PHE A 315 -5.41 16.76 2.36
C PHE A 315 -5.61 17.18 3.83
N GLY A 316 -4.58 17.03 4.66
CA GLY A 316 -4.66 17.24 6.11
C GLY A 316 -5.27 16.05 6.86
N SER A 317 -5.00 15.98 8.16
CA SER A 317 -5.65 15.03 9.07
C SER A 317 -7.16 15.32 9.13
N PRO A 318 -8.02 14.28 9.14
CA PRO A 318 -9.46 14.45 9.20
C PRO A 318 -9.96 15.08 10.50
#